data_AF-F2LSA6-F1
#
_entry.id   AF-F2LSA6-F1
#
_cell.length_a   1.000
_cell.length_b   1.000
_cell.length_c   1.000
_cell.angle_alpha   90.00
_cell.angle_beta   90.00
_cell.angle_gamma   90.00
#
_symmetry.space_group_name_H-M   'P 1'
#
loop_
_entity.id
_entity.type
_entity.pdbx_description
1 polymer ?
#
loop_
_entity_poly.entity_id
_entity_poly.type
_entity_poly.pdbx_seq_one_letter_code
_entity_poly.pdbx_strand_id
1 'polypeptide(L)'
;MHLIVSAYAGLVQLDAPRVDQKGDPLDMGCVRFDAAPRFRHRADGLDLSRIYRYHNAFEFSSGTYITHEIFRERLAKMADYPAISIGASRVSHTNGAIAASGGPFKELIDFSTTCGTLGRATSAKLAGDFRIFIGSIDGLRDPLFAQLFRNWFFAFCLVENNGAVQLS
;
A
#
# COMPACT_ATOMS: atom_id res chain seq x y z
N MET A 1 16.02 8.06 3.15
CA MET A 1 14.75 7.76 3.84
C MET A 1 14.11 6.56 3.15
N HIS A 2 13.74 5.55 3.93
CA HIS A 2 13.06 4.36 3.43
C HIS A 2 11.56 4.51 3.64
N LEU A 3 10.76 4.00 2.70
CA LEU A 3 9.32 3.87 2.85
C LEU A 3 9.05 2.58 3.63
N ILE A 4 8.46 2.71 4.81
CA ILE A 4 8.01 1.60 5.64
C ILE A 4 6.54 1.34 5.34
N VAL A 5 6.20 0.06 5.22
CA VAL A 5 4.85 -0.40 4.97
C VAL A 5 4.45 -1.31 6.11
N SER A 6 3.39 -0.93 6.81
CA SER A 6 2.90 -1.65 7.99
C SER A 6 1.45 -2.05 7.76
N ALA A 7 1.18 -3.35 7.80
CA ALA A 7 -0.13 -3.94 7.64
C ALA A 7 -0.67 -4.35 9.02
N TYR A 8 -1.87 -3.87 9.38
CA TYR A 8 -2.49 -4.11 10.67
C TYR A 8 -3.83 -4.82 10.49
N ALA A 9 -3.99 -5.99 11.12
CA ALA A 9 -5.17 -6.83 11.00
C ALA A 9 -5.89 -7.04 12.33
N GLY A 10 -7.19 -7.34 12.23
CA GLY A 10 -8.08 -7.48 13.38
C GLY A 10 -8.30 -6.15 14.09
N LEU A 11 -8.58 -5.08 13.32
CA LEU A 11 -8.75 -3.75 13.89
C LEU A 11 -10.01 -3.68 14.76
N VAL A 12 -9.85 -3.09 15.95
CA VAL A 12 -10.92 -2.79 16.91
C VAL A 12 -10.76 -1.35 17.37
N GLN A 13 -11.79 -0.53 17.16
CA GLN A 13 -11.80 0.86 17.64
C GLN A 13 -11.79 0.91 19.17
N LEU A 14 -11.01 1.84 19.72
CA LEU A 14 -10.96 2.09 21.16
C LEU A 14 -11.74 3.36 21.50
N ASP A 15 -12.58 3.27 22.53
CA ASP A 15 -13.40 4.41 22.99
C ASP A 15 -12.58 5.45 23.78
N ALA A 16 -11.65 4.98 24.62
CA ALA A 16 -10.83 5.81 25.49
C ALA A 16 -9.34 5.38 25.46
N PRO A 17 -8.66 5.54 24.32
CA PRO A 17 -7.24 5.20 24.19
C PRO A 17 -6.34 6.18 24.97
N ARG A 18 -5.22 5.69 25.48
CA ARG A 18 -4.17 6.54 26.06
C ARG A 18 -3.29 7.09 24.93
N VAL A 19 -3.16 8.41 24.87
CA VAL A 19 -2.42 9.11 23.80
C VAL A 19 -1.39 10.08 24.35
N ASP A 20 -0.39 10.39 23.54
CA ASP A 20 0.56 11.47 23.80
C ASP A 20 -0.01 12.84 23.39
N GLN A 21 0.82 13.89 23.47
CA GLN A 21 0.42 15.26 23.10
C GLN A 21 0.09 15.43 21.61
N LYS A 22 0.54 14.52 20.75
CA LYS A 22 0.28 14.52 19.31
C LYS A 22 -0.94 13.66 18.94
N GLY A 23 -1.52 12.96 19.91
CA GLY A 23 -2.63 12.04 19.69
C GLY A 23 -2.18 10.65 19.25
N ASP A 24 -0.89 10.33 19.35
CA ASP A 24 -0.37 9.02 19.00
C ASP A 24 -0.56 8.04 20.17
N PRO A 25 -0.89 6.76 19.91
CA PRO A 25 -1.16 5.79 20.96
C PRO A 25 0.09 5.50 21.81
N LEU A 26 -0.09 5.49 23.14
CA LEU A 26 0.95 5.11 24.09
C LEU A 26 1.01 3.59 24.35
N ASP A 27 -0.12 2.91 24.19
CA ASP A 27 -0.22 1.48 24.44
C ASP A 27 0.29 0.68 23.24
N MET A 28 1.10 -0.34 23.48
CA MET A 28 1.55 -1.26 22.42
C MET A 28 0.36 -1.97 21.77
N GLY A 29 0.49 -2.32 20.49
CA GLY A 29 -0.60 -2.96 19.75
C GLY A 29 -1.72 -2.01 19.33
N CYS A 30 -1.50 -0.71 19.46
CA CYS A 30 -2.44 0.32 19.04
C CYS A 30 -1.85 1.18 17.92
N VAL A 31 -2.71 1.65 17.01
CA VAL A 31 -2.32 2.44 15.84
C VAL A 31 -3.34 3.52 15.55
N ARG A 32 -2.84 4.67 15.09
CA ARG A 32 -3.63 5.76 14.50
C ARG A 32 -3.33 5.81 13.01
N PHE A 33 -4.37 6.00 12.21
CA PHE A 33 -4.23 6.06 10.76
C PHE A 33 -4.34 7.49 10.25
N ASP A 34 -3.63 7.77 9.17
CA ASP A 34 -3.66 9.06 8.50
C ASP A 34 -3.94 8.83 7.02
N ALA A 35 -4.87 9.62 6.46
CA ALA A 35 -5.09 9.61 5.03
C ALA A 35 -4.01 10.41 4.31
N ALA A 36 -3.59 9.92 3.13
CA ALA A 36 -2.84 10.76 2.21
C ALA A 36 -3.76 11.91 1.72
N PRO A 37 -3.31 13.18 1.73
CA PRO A 37 -4.18 14.34 1.47
C PRO A 37 -4.98 14.28 0.16
N ARG A 38 -4.39 13.75 -0.92
CA ARG A 38 -5.02 13.60 -2.25
C ARG A 38 -5.80 12.30 -2.43
N PHE A 39 -5.67 11.36 -1.50
CA PHE A 39 -6.20 10.00 -1.62
C PHE A 39 -7.01 9.59 -0.39
N ARG A 40 -7.76 10.54 0.21
CA ARG A 40 -8.53 10.27 1.44
C ARG A 40 -9.51 9.09 1.29
N HIS A 41 -10.14 8.97 0.13
CA HIS A 41 -11.05 7.87 -0.21
C HIS A 41 -10.37 6.49 -0.21
N ARG A 42 -9.03 6.41 -0.18
CA ARG A 42 -8.34 5.11 -0.11
C ARG A 42 -8.33 4.53 1.29
N ALA A 43 -8.52 5.36 2.32
CA ALA A 43 -8.64 4.96 3.71
C ALA A 43 -10.09 4.63 4.12
N ASP A 44 -10.99 4.43 3.15
CA ASP A 44 -12.40 4.15 3.38
C ASP A 44 -12.62 2.96 4.32
N GLY A 45 -13.62 3.11 5.20
CA GLY A 45 -13.94 2.14 6.26
C GLY A 45 -13.16 2.36 7.56
N LEU A 46 -12.28 3.36 7.63
CA LEU A 46 -11.61 3.79 8.85
C LEU A 46 -12.14 5.16 9.30
N ASP A 47 -12.47 5.28 10.58
CA ASP A 47 -12.53 6.57 11.26
C ASP A 47 -11.11 6.99 11.64
N LEU A 48 -10.57 7.98 10.92
CA LEU A 48 -9.20 8.49 11.08
C LEU A 48 -9.02 9.35 12.33
N SER A 49 -10.12 9.69 13.03
CA SER A 49 -10.06 10.37 14.33
C SER A 49 -9.89 9.40 15.50
N ARG A 50 -9.91 8.09 15.23
CA ARG A 50 -9.89 7.03 16.25
C ARG A 50 -8.56 6.29 16.27
N ILE A 51 -8.31 5.67 17.41
CA ILE A 51 -7.22 4.71 17.59
C ILE A 51 -7.80 3.32 17.58
N TYR A 52 -7.05 2.42 16.95
CA TYR A 52 -7.42 1.02 16.82
C TYR A 52 -6.41 0.17 17.57
N ARG A 53 -6.90 -0.85 18.27
CA ARG A 53 -6.08 -2.01 18.61
C ARG A 53 -6.04 -2.95 17.41
N TYR A 54 -4.85 -3.48 17.11
CA TYR A 54 -4.69 -4.54 16.13
C TYR A 54 -4.32 -5.85 16.82
N HIS A 55 -4.70 -6.97 16.21
CA HIS A 55 -4.38 -8.32 16.70
C HIS A 55 -3.10 -8.87 16.07
N ASN A 56 -2.84 -8.51 14.82
CA ASN A 56 -1.65 -8.94 14.10
C ASN A 56 -1.09 -7.80 13.26
N ALA A 57 0.22 -7.79 13.05
CA ALA A 57 0.88 -6.80 12.22
C ALA A 57 2.01 -7.43 11.41
N PHE A 58 2.25 -6.86 10.23
CA PHE A 58 3.39 -7.20 9.38
C PHE A 58 4.01 -5.92 8.83
N GLU A 59 5.33 -5.80 8.94
CA GLU A 59 6.06 -4.62 8.50
C GLU A 59 7.19 -5.03 7.56
N PHE A 60 7.40 -4.21 6.52
CA PHE A 60 8.55 -4.34 5.65
C PHE A 60 8.94 -2.98 5.06
N SER A 61 10.20 -2.87 4.61
CA SER A 61 10.61 -1.71 3.82
C SER A 61 10.27 -1.94 2.35
N SER A 62 9.57 -0.98 1.73
CA SER A 62 9.42 -0.93 0.27
C SER A 62 10.63 -0.29 -0.44
N GLY A 63 11.72 -0.06 0.30
CA GLY A 63 12.95 0.56 -0.18
C GLY A 63 12.94 2.08 -0.10
N THR A 64 13.82 2.73 -0.84
CA THR A 64 13.85 4.19 -0.98
C THR A 64 12.75 4.68 -1.93
N TYR A 65 12.54 5.99 -1.98
CA TYR A 65 11.66 6.61 -2.99
C TYR A 65 11.95 6.09 -4.41
N ILE A 66 13.22 6.04 -4.82
CA ILE A 66 13.61 5.60 -6.16
C ILE A 66 13.26 4.13 -6.39
N THR A 67 13.56 3.26 -5.43
CA THR A 67 13.28 1.83 -5.60
C THR A 67 11.78 1.52 -5.55
N HIS A 68 11.01 2.30 -4.77
CA HIS A 68 9.55 2.19 -4.76
C HIS A 68 8.95 2.67 -6.10
N GLU A 69 9.46 3.74 -6.69
CA GLU A 69 9.06 4.16 -8.05
C GLU A 69 9.34 3.07 -9.10
N ILE A 70 10.53 2.45 -9.05
CA ILE A 70 10.87 1.33 -9.95
C ILE A 70 9.91 0.16 -9.76
N PHE A 71 9.52 -0.14 -8.51
CA PHE A 71 8.56 -1.19 -8.21
C PHE A 71 7.20 -0.89 -8.84
N ARG A 72 6.67 0.32 -8.69
CA ARG A 72 5.38 0.73 -9.28
C ARG A 72 5.40 0.73 -10.80
N GLU A 73 6.48 1.19 -11.42
CA GLU A 73 6.66 1.14 -12.87
C GLU A 73 6.63 -0.29 -13.40
N ARG A 74 7.21 -1.24 -12.67
CA ARG A 74 7.16 -2.66 -13.04
C ARG A 74 5.78 -3.28 -12.83
N LEU A 75 5.07 -2.94 -11.75
CA LEU A 75 3.68 -3.35 -11.60
C LEU A 75 2.81 -2.82 -12.75
N ALA A 76 2.99 -1.55 -13.12
CA ALA A 76 2.26 -0.94 -14.21
C ALA A 76 2.56 -1.61 -15.56
N LYS A 77 3.82 -1.93 -15.83
CA LYS A 77 4.22 -2.66 -17.03
C LYS A 77 3.66 -4.09 -17.05
N MET A 78 3.68 -4.79 -15.92
CA MET A 78 3.11 -6.14 -15.80
C MET A 78 1.60 -6.15 -16.05
N ALA A 79 0.90 -5.10 -15.59
CA ALA A 79 -0.53 -4.90 -15.80
C ALA A 79 -0.88 -4.31 -17.18
N ASP A 80 0.10 -4.22 -18.09
CA ASP A 80 -0.04 -3.76 -19.47
C ASP A 80 -0.65 -2.36 -19.62
N TYR A 81 -0.37 -1.46 -18.65
CA TYR A 81 -0.77 -0.07 -18.82
C TYR A 81 -0.01 0.58 -19.98
N PRO A 82 -0.63 1.52 -20.73
CA PRO A 82 0.04 2.18 -21.84
C PRO A 82 1.24 3.01 -21.36
N ALA A 83 2.35 2.95 -22.09
CA ALA A 83 3.50 3.79 -21.79
C ALA A 83 3.23 5.23 -22.28
N ILE A 84 3.29 6.22 -21.38
CA ILE A 84 3.13 7.64 -21.72
C ILE A 84 4.51 8.30 -21.80
N SER A 85 4.72 9.13 -22.83
CA SER A 85 5.95 9.92 -22.96
C SER A 85 6.03 10.99 -21.87
N ILE A 86 7.19 11.08 -21.20
CA ILE A 86 7.46 12.05 -20.12
C ILE A 86 8.68 12.94 -20.44
N GLY A 87 8.99 13.07 -21.73
CA GLY A 87 10.12 13.86 -22.23
C GLY A 87 10.58 13.35 -23.59
N ALA A 88 11.72 13.83 -24.07
CA ALA A 88 12.18 13.54 -25.44
C ALA A 88 12.49 12.05 -25.69
N SER A 89 12.80 11.25 -24.66
CA SER A 89 13.22 9.84 -24.82
C SER A 89 12.79 8.90 -23.70
N ARG A 90 11.94 9.35 -22.77
CA ARG A 90 11.52 8.57 -21.61
C ARG A 90 10.03 8.28 -21.68
N VAL A 91 9.66 7.04 -21.41
CA VAL A 91 8.27 6.60 -21.25
C VAL A 91 8.02 6.13 -19.81
N SER A 92 6.77 6.20 -19.37
CA SER A 92 6.35 5.69 -18.07
C SER A 92 4.99 4.99 -18.15
N HIS A 93 4.98 3.72 -17.75
CA HIS A 93 3.77 2.94 -17.54
C HIS A 93 3.03 3.39 -16.26
N THR A 94 3.76 3.87 -15.24
CA THR A 94 3.17 4.46 -14.02
C THR A 94 2.26 5.63 -14.38
N ASN A 95 2.71 6.56 -15.23
CA ASN A 95 1.85 7.66 -15.69
C ASN A 95 0.67 7.17 -16.54
N GLY A 96 0.86 6.09 -17.31
CA GLY A 96 -0.22 5.39 -17.98
C GLY A 96 -1.30 4.88 -17.02
N ALA A 97 -0.87 4.22 -15.95
CA ALA A 97 -1.76 3.75 -14.90
C ALA A 97 -2.45 4.90 -14.17
N ILE A 98 -1.75 6.01 -13.89
CA ILE A 98 -2.35 7.22 -13.28
C ILE A 98 -3.43 7.82 -14.20
N ALA A 99 -3.19 7.87 -15.51
CA ALA A 99 -4.16 8.39 -16.48
C ALA A 99 -5.36 7.43 -16.72
N ALA A 100 -5.20 6.14 -16.45
CA ALA A 100 -6.27 5.15 -16.61
C ALA A 100 -7.37 5.32 -15.54
N SER A 101 -8.61 4.96 -15.90
CA SER A 101 -9.76 4.99 -14.99
C SER A 101 -9.79 3.82 -13.99
N GLY A 102 -9.02 2.76 -14.24
CA GLY A 102 -8.96 1.56 -13.42
C GLY A 102 -7.96 0.55 -13.98
N GLY A 103 -7.88 -0.61 -13.34
CA GLY A 103 -7.03 -1.73 -13.74
C GLY A 103 -6.28 -2.36 -12.55
N PRO A 104 -5.44 -3.37 -12.78
CA PRO A 104 -4.67 -4.03 -11.73
C PRO A 104 -3.70 -3.05 -11.04
N PHE A 105 -3.54 -3.18 -9.73
CA PHE A 105 -2.65 -2.38 -8.88
C PHE A 105 -2.88 -0.86 -8.89
N LYS A 106 -3.93 -0.36 -9.57
CA LYS A 106 -4.18 1.07 -9.77
C LYS A 106 -4.12 1.85 -8.45
N GLU A 107 -4.69 1.30 -7.39
CA GLU A 107 -4.80 1.92 -6.08
C GLU A 107 -3.48 2.01 -5.33
N LEU A 108 -2.49 1.20 -5.71
CA LEU A 108 -1.12 1.26 -5.17
C LEU A 108 -0.20 2.10 -6.07
N ILE A 109 -0.35 1.96 -7.40
CA ILE A 109 0.44 2.71 -8.38
C ILE A 109 0.10 4.21 -8.29
N ASP A 110 -1.19 4.53 -8.25
CA ASP A 110 -1.74 5.89 -8.13
C ASP A 110 -2.05 6.19 -6.65
N PHE A 111 -1.00 6.12 -5.83
CA PHE A 111 -1.05 6.46 -4.42
C PHE A 111 0.18 7.27 -3.99
N SER A 112 0.11 7.81 -2.78
CA SER A 112 1.20 8.53 -2.14
C SER A 112 2.45 7.66 -2.01
N THR A 113 3.60 8.25 -2.29
CA THR A 113 4.93 7.62 -2.19
C THR A 113 5.59 7.81 -0.83
N THR A 114 4.98 8.60 0.04
CA THR A 114 5.62 9.05 1.29
C THR A 114 4.83 8.67 2.52
N CYS A 115 3.50 8.73 2.46
CA CYS A 115 2.65 8.40 3.61
C CYS A 115 1.19 8.18 3.23
N GLY A 116 0.47 7.46 4.08
CA GLY A 116 -0.99 7.36 4.06
C GLY A 116 -1.49 5.94 4.22
N THR A 117 -2.81 5.81 4.42
CA THR A 117 -3.45 4.52 4.68
C THR A 117 -4.33 4.03 3.52
N LEU A 118 -4.23 2.73 3.24
CA LEU A 118 -5.13 1.97 2.40
C LEU A 118 -6.05 1.14 3.31
N GLY A 119 -7.34 1.43 3.27
CA GLY A 119 -8.36 0.75 4.06
C GLY A 119 -8.68 -0.65 3.55
N ARG A 120 -9.60 -1.33 4.23
CA ARG A 120 -9.97 -2.73 3.96
C ARG A 120 -10.36 -2.97 2.51
N ALA A 121 -11.28 -2.18 1.96
CA ALA A 121 -11.82 -2.40 0.62
C ALA A 121 -10.73 -2.31 -0.45
N THR A 122 -9.89 -1.28 -0.37
CA THR A 122 -8.73 -1.10 -1.24
C THR A 122 -7.74 -2.26 -1.11
N SER A 123 -7.45 -2.66 0.14
CA SER A 123 -6.50 -3.75 0.41
C SER A 123 -7.00 -5.10 -0.12
N ALA A 124 -8.29 -5.40 0.01
CA ALA A 124 -8.88 -6.63 -0.52
C ALA A 124 -8.82 -6.70 -2.05
N LYS A 125 -9.10 -5.58 -2.73
CA LYS A 125 -8.96 -5.50 -4.19
C LYS A 125 -7.50 -5.73 -4.61
N LEU A 126 -6.55 -5.06 -3.94
CA LEU A 126 -5.12 -5.22 -4.22
C LEU A 126 -4.65 -6.66 -3.94
N ALA A 127 -5.10 -7.30 -2.86
CA ALA A 127 -4.83 -8.73 -2.63
C ALA A 127 -5.30 -9.59 -3.82
N GLY A 128 -6.48 -9.29 -4.37
CA GLY A 128 -7.00 -9.89 -5.60
C GLY A 128 -6.06 -9.71 -6.80
N ASP A 129 -5.60 -8.48 -7.04
CA ASP A 129 -4.67 -8.20 -8.14
C ASP A 129 -3.35 -8.97 -7.97
N PHE A 130 -2.71 -8.89 -6.80
CA PHE A 130 -1.45 -9.59 -6.55
C PHE A 130 -1.58 -11.11 -6.74
N ARG A 131 -2.72 -11.68 -6.34
CA ARG A 131 -3.02 -13.11 -6.51
C ARG A 131 -3.09 -13.54 -7.98
N ILE A 132 -3.58 -12.68 -8.88
CA ILE A 132 -3.62 -12.96 -10.32
C ILE A 132 -2.19 -13.04 -10.90
N PHE A 133 -1.29 -12.17 -10.44
CA PHE A 133 0.04 -12.02 -11.04
C PHE A 133 1.15 -12.82 -10.34
N ILE A 134 0.91 -13.41 -9.17
CA ILE A 134 1.96 -14.10 -8.40
C ILE A 134 2.64 -15.23 -9.19
N GLY A 135 1.89 -15.97 -10.02
CA GLY A 135 2.46 -17.05 -10.84
C GLY A 135 3.48 -16.55 -11.88
N SER A 136 3.36 -15.30 -12.33
CA SER A 136 4.32 -14.68 -13.24
C SER A 136 5.60 -14.24 -12.54
N ILE A 137 5.61 -14.15 -11.21
CA ILE A 137 6.77 -13.71 -10.42
C ILE A 137 7.77 -14.85 -10.19
N ASP A 138 7.29 -16.08 -10.01
CA ASP A 138 8.15 -17.22 -9.71
C ASP A 138 9.09 -17.61 -10.86
N GLY A 139 8.79 -17.15 -12.09
CA GLY A 139 9.66 -17.31 -13.27
C GLY A 139 10.69 -16.20 -13.47
N LEU A 140 10.68 -15.12 -12.68
CA LEU A 140 11.56 -13.97 -12.88
C LEU A 140 12.96 -14.20 -12.28
N ARG A 141 14.01 -13.87 -13.04
CA ARG A 141 15.40 -13.79 -12.54
C ARG A 141 15.65 -12.46 -11.81
N ASP A 142 14.78 -12.14 -10.84
CA ASP A 142 14.91 -10.93 -10.02
C ASP A 142 14.40 -11.19 -8.59
N PRO A 143 15.27 -11.66 -7.69
CA PRO A 143 14.86 -12.06 -6.34
C PRO A 143 14.40 -10.88 -5.49
N LEU A 144 14.94 -9.67 -5.72
CA LEU A 144 14.57 -8.49 -4.95
C LEU A 144 13.16 -8.02 -5.30
N PHE A 145 12.83 -7.97 -6.59
CA PHE A 145 11.47 -7.66 -7.03
C PHE A 145 10.47 -8.73 -6.57
N ALA A 146 10.83 -10.00 -6.72
CA ALA A 146 9.96 -11.10 -6.31
C ALA A 146 9.68 -11.09 -4.80
N GLN A 147 10.69 -10.82 -3.97
CA GLN A 147 10.50 -10.68 -2.53
C GLN A 147 9.61 -9.48 -2.18
N LEU A 148 9.85 -8.33 -2.80
CA LEU A 148 9.06 -7.13 -2.55
C LEU A 148 7.59 -7.33 -2.97
N PHE A 149 7.38 -7.97 -4.13
CA PHE A 149 6.04 -8.36 -4.59
C PHE A 149 5.32 -9.26 -3.58
N ARG A 150 6.01 -10.30 -3.06
CA ARG A 150 5.46 -11.21 -2.05
C ARG A 150 5.16 -10.51 -0.73
N ASN A 151 5.99 -9.56 -0.30
CA ASN A 151 5.73 -8.78 0.91
C ASN A 151 4.47 -7.92 0.77
N TRP A 152 4.33 -7.20 -0.35
CA TRP A 152 3.12 -6.45 -0.65
C TRP A 152 1.89 -7.35 -0.72
N PHE A 153 1.99 -8.49 -1.41
CA PHE A 153 0.90 -9.46 -1.49
C PHE A 153 0.49 -9.97 -0.12
N PHE A 154 1.45 -10.38 0.72
CA PHE A 154 1.20 -10.85 2.07
C PHE A 154 0.55 -9.77 2.93
N ALA A 155 1.04 -8.53 2.87
CA ALA A 155 0.47 -7.40 3.58
C ALA A 155 -1.01 -7.20 3.24
N PHE A 156 -1.39 -7.23 1.96
CA PHE A 156 -2.79 -7.08 1.56
C PHE A 156 -3.66 -8.27 1.93
N CYS A 157 -3.17 -9.51 1.78
CA CYS A 157 -3.88 -10.71 2.23
C CYS A 157 -4.13 -10.70 3.74
N LEU A 158 -3.16 -10.23 4.53
CA LEU A 158 -3.29 -10.16 5.99
C LEU A 158 -4.46 -9.27 6.41
N VAL A 159 -4.72 -8.19 5.66
CA VAL A 159 -5.69 -7.15 6.04
C VAL A 159 -6.99 -7.15 5.25
N GLU A 160 -7.15 -8.05 4.26
CA GLU A 160 -8.29 -8.03 3.32
C GLU A 160 -9.66 -8.12 4.01
N ASN A 161 -9.75 -8.77 5.17
CA ASN A 161 -11.00 -8.99 5.90
C ASN A 161 -11.33 -7.91 6.94
N ASN A 162 -10.33 -7.48 7.71
CA ASN A 162 -10.50 -6.48 8.77
C ASN A 162 -9.16 -5.84 9.11
N GLY A 163 -8.68 -4.93 8.27
CA GLY A 163 -7.41 -4.29 8.48
C GLY A 163 -7.14 -3.12 7.56
N ALA A 164 -5.91 -2.62 7.66
CA ALA A 164 -5.41 -1.52 6.84
C ALA A 164 -3.90 -1.63 6.62
N VAL A 165 -3.41 -1.08 5.51
CA VAL A 165 -1.99 -0.92 5.23
C VAL A 165 -1.63 0.57 5.34
N GLN A 166 -0.63 0.90 6.14
CA GLN A 166 -0.09 2.26 6.30
C GLN A 166 1.30 2.36 5.68
N LEU A 167 1.53 3.45 4.96
CA LEU A 167 2.83 3.87 4.44
C LEU A 167 3.34 5.02 5.33
N SER A 168 4.63 4.97 5.71
CA SER A 168 5.30 5.98 6.54
C SER A 168 6.79 6.13 6.25
#